data_AF-A0A229SX82-F1
#
_entry.id   AF-A0A229SX82-F1
#
_cell.length_a   1.000
_cell.length_b   1.000
_cell.length_c   1.000
_cell.angle_alpha   90.00
_cell.angle_beta   90.00
_cell.angle_gamma   90.00
#
_symmetry.space_group_name_H-M   'P 1'
#
loop_
_entity.id
_entity.type
_entity.pdbx_description
1 polymer ?
#
loop_
_entity_poly.entity_id
_entity_poly.type
_entity_poly.pdbx_seq_one_letter_code
_entity_poly.pdbx_strand_id
1 'polypeptide(L)'
;MALNEEPPYVVVWNDAVDLRHLAASIVICVAAGLPAFLGAKALFGAVVDTPSLAGGYALLAGLAACVLAAAVCARLFRPKRTFGAEQAADREAALAELERLGGTAETFAELPPRVRAEMAELGLVRETAPEVRA
;
A
#
# COMPACT_ATOMS: atom_id res chain seq x y z
N MET A 1 -6.89 -5.22 -35.73
CA MET A 1 -7.61 -4.51 -34.65
C MET A 1 -7.20 -5.16 -33.34
N ALA A 2 -6.04 -4.75 -32.81
CA ALA A 2 -5.56 -5.21 -31.51
C ALA A 2 -6.06 -4.19 -30.49
N LEU A 3 -7.05 -4.58 -29.69
CA LEU A 3 -7.43 -3.81 -28.52
C LEU A 3 -6.32 -4.01 -27.51
N ASN A 4 -5.55 -2.96 -27.24
CA ASN A 4 -4.68 -2.91 -26.07
C ASN A 4 -5.59 -3.04 -24.85
N GLU A 5 -5.69 -4.25 -24.30
CA GLU A 5 -6.41 -4.51 -23.05
C GLU A 5 -5.57 -3.98 -21.89
N GLU A 6 -5.49 -2.65 -21.75
CA GLU A 6 -5.02 -2.09 -20.48
C GLU A 6 -6.01 -2.55 -19.39
N PRO A 7 -5.52 -3.27 -18.35
CA PRO A 7 -6.39 -3.70 -17.26
C PRO A 7 -7.06 -2.46 -16.65
N PRO A 8 -8.38 -2.46 -16.40
CA PRO A 8 -9.04 -1.31 -15.79
C PRO A 8 -8.59 -1.22 -14.32
N TYR A 9 -7.55 -0.43 -14.07
CA TYR A 9 -7.13 -0.05 -12.73
C TYR A 9 -8.10 0.98 -12.17
N VAL A 10 -8.51 0.79 -10.92
CA VAL A 10 -9.37 1.73 -10.19
C VAL A 10 -8.61 2.22 -8.97
N VAL A 11 -8.74 3.52 -8.66
CA VAL A 11 -8.12 4.11 -7.47
C VAL A 11 -8.97 3.78 -6.25
N VAL A 12 -8.42 3.03 -5.30
CA VAL A 12 -9.04 2.68 -4.02
C VAL A 12 -8.05 3.06 -2.93
N TRP A 13 -8.49 3.84 -1.93
CA TRP A 13 -7.61 4.32 -0.84
C TRP A 13 -6.29 4.94 -1.32
N ASN A 14 -6.36 5.78 -2.35
CA ASN A 14 -5.20 6.44 -2.96
C ASN A 14 -4.15 5.46 -3.56
N ASP A 15 -4.52 4.21 -3.81
CA ASP A 15 -3.69 3.23 -4.53
C ASP A 15 -4.40 2.70 -5.77
N ALA A 16 -3.63 2.43 -6.83
CA ALA A 16 -4.16 1.91 -8.09
C ALA A 16 -4.26 0.39 -7.99
N VAL A 17 -5.49 -0.13 -7.95
CA VAL A 17 -5.76 -1.56 -7.78
C VAL A 17 -6.47 -2.15 -8.98
N ASP A 18 -6.18 -3.42 -9.24
CA ASP A 18 -6.93 -4.23 -10.20
C ASP A 18 -8.15 -4.85 -9.50
N LEU A 19 -9.36 -4.54 -9.94
CA LEU A 19 -10.60 -5.00 -9.31
C LEU A 19 -10.70 -6.53 -9.26
N ARG A 20 -10.17 -7.24 -10.25
CA ARG A 20 -10.23 -8.72 -10.30
C ARG A 20 -9.33 -9.32 -9.23
N HIS A 21 -8.13 -8.79 -9.06
CA HIS A 21 -7.20 -9.24 -8.01
C HIS A 21 -7.68 -8.85 -6.62
N LEU A 22 -8.28 -7.65 -6.48
CA LEU A 22 -8.90 -7.24 -5.24
C LEU A 22 -10.03 -8.21 -4.85
N ALA A 23 -10.97 -8.46 -5.75
CA ALA A 23 -12.06 -9.41 -5.51
C ALA A 23 -11.54 -10.81 -5.18
N ALA A 24 -10.56 -11.33 -5.95
CA ALA A 24 -9.95 -12.63 -5.69
C ALA A 24 -9.27 -12.70 -4.32
N SER A 25 -8.57 -11.64 -3.89
CA SER A 25 -7.95 -11.57 -2.57
C SER A 25 -8.96 -11.63 -1.42
N ILE A 26 -10.10 -10.94 -1.55
CA ILE A 26 -11.19 -10.98 -0.57
C ILE A 26 -11.74 -12.40 -0.46
N VAL A 27 -12.00 -13.05 -1.60
CA VAL A 27 -12.50 -14.43 -1.64
C VAL A 27 -11.51 -15.39 -0.95
N ILE A 28 -10.22 -15.28 -1.25
CA ILE A 28 -9.18 -16.11 -0.62
C ILE A 28 -9.15 -15.89 0.90
N CYS A 29 -9.18 -14.64 1.36
CA CYS A 29 -9.15 -14.33 2.79
C CYS A 29 -10.40 -14.84 3.51
N VAL A 30 -11.61 -14.71 2.92
CA VAL A 30 -12.84 -15.25 3.50
C VAL A 30 -12.82 -16.78 3.54
N ALA A 31 -12.41 -17.41 2.44
CA ALA A 31 -12.33 -18.86 2.31
C ALA A 31 -11.28 -19.49 3.23
N ALA A 32 -10.21 -18.77 3.58
CA ALA A 32 -9.22 -19.24 4.55
C ALA A 32 -9.61 -18.91 6.00
N GLY A 33 -10.05 -17.68 6.27
CA GLY A 33 -10.30 -17.18 7.61
C GLY A 33 -11.54 -17.77 8.27
N LEU A 34 -12.66 -17.87 7.54
CA LEU A 34 -13.92 -18.33 8.12
C LEU A 34 -13.86 -19.81 8.53
N PRO A 35 -13.37 -20.75 7.68
CA PRO A 35 -13.23 -22.14 8.09
C PRO A 35 -12.19 -22.33 9.20
N ALA A 36 -11.09 -21.58 9.19
CA ALA A 36 -10.11 -21.63 10.26
C ALA A 36 -10.71 -21.20 11.61
N PHE A 37 -11.46 -20.11 11.64
CA PHE A 37 -12.17 -19.66 12.84
C PHE A 37 -13.20 -20.68 13.32
N LEU A 38 -14.06 -21.18 12.43
CA LEU A 38 -15.11 -22.14 12.81
C LEU A 38 -14.52 -23.48 13.27
N GLY A 39 -13.49 -23.97 12.58
CA GLY A 39 -12.76 -25.18 12.96
C GLY A 39 -12.07 -25.03 14.31
N ALA A 40 -11.40 -23.90 14.54
CA ALA A 40 -10.77 -23.59 15.81
C ALA A 40 -11.81 -23.44 16.94
N LYS A 41 -12.95 -22.81 16.67
CA LYS A 41 -14.05 -22.68 17.65
C LYS A 41 -14.61 -24.04 18.05
N ALA A 42 -14.80 -24.95 17.09
CA ALA A 42 -15.25 -26.31 17.38
C ALA A 42 -14.21 -27.10 18.18
N LEU A 43 -12.93 -27.00 17.79
CA LEU A 43 -11.83 -27.71 18.46
C LEU A 43 -11.61 -27.19 19.89
N PHE A 44 -11.45 -25.89 20.07
CA PHE A 44 -11.22 -25.31 21.40
C PHE A 44 -12.45 -25.39 22.29
N GLY A 45 -13.66 -25.37 21.73
CA GLY A 45 -14.89 -25.62 22.49
C GLY A 45 -14.98 -27.05 23.04
N ALA A 46 -14.28 -28.02 22.44
CA ALA A 46 -14.23 -29.40 22.93
C ALA A 46 -13.07 -29.66 23.91
N VAL A 47 -12.03 -28.81 23.91
CA VAL A 47 -10.79 -29.02 24.67
C VAL A 47 -10.65 -28.07 25.87
N VAL A 48 -11.25 -26.88 25.81
CA VAL A 48 -11.07 -25.83 26.82
C VAL A 48 -12.36 -25.67 27.62
N ASP A 49 -12.27 -25.87 28.94
CA ASP A 49 -13.43 -25.81 29.85
C ASP A 49 -14.00 -24.39 30.02
N THR A 50 -13.23 -23.36 29.70
CA THR A 50 -13.63 -21.95 29.83
C THR A 50 -14.10 -21.38 28.48
N PRO A 51 -15.40 -21.08 28.29
CA PRO A 51 -15.94 -20.66 26.99
C PRO A 51 -15.36 -19.34 26.47
N SER A 52 -15.08 -18.38 27.36
CA SER A 52 -14.49 -17.09 26.97
C SER A 52 -13.08 -17.24 26.41
N LEU A 53 -12.30 -18.18 26.98
CA LEU A 53 -10.94 -18.46 26.55
C LEU A 53 -10.93 -19.21 25.21
N ALA A 54 -11.82 -20.20 25.05
CA ALA A 54 -12.00 -20.92 23.79
C ALA A 54 -12.36 -19.96 22.63
N GLY A 55 -13.27 -19.01 22.89
CA GLY A 55 -13.65 -17.99 21.92
C GLY A 55 -12.49 -17.07 21.52
N GLY A 56 -11.69 -16.63 22.49
CA GLY A 56 -10.49 -15.83 22.25
C GLY A 56 -9.45 -16.54 21.39
N TYR A 57 -9.13 -17.80 21.71
CA TYR A 57 -8.19 -18.60 20.91
C TYR A 57 -8.69 -18.89 19.50
N ALA A 58 -9.99 -19.11 19.32
CA ALA A 58 -10.59 -19.26 18.00
C ALA A 58 -10.43 -17.99 17.14
N LEU A 59 -10.64 -16.81 17.71
CA LEU A 59 -10.41 -15.53 17.03
C LEU A 59 -8.95 -15.36 16.62
N LEU A 60 -8.00 -15.70 17.51
CA LEU A 60 -6.57 -15.65 17.18
C LEU A 60 -6.22 -16.60 16.02
N ALA A 61 -6.76 -17.81 16.02
CA ALA A 61 -6.56 -18.75 14.92
C ALA A 61 -7.13 -18.23 13.59
N GLY A 62 -8.32 -17.62 13.61
CA GLY A 62 -8.92 -16.98 12.44
C GLY A 62 -8.07 -15.82 11.91
N LEU A 63 -7.56 -14.96 12.80
CA LEU A 63 -6.67 -13.85 12.44
C LEU A 63 -5.37 -14.37 11.81
N ALA A 64 -4.75 -15.40 12.40
CA ALA A 64 -3.54 -16.00 11.86
C ALA A 64 -3.78 -16.55 10.43
N ALA A 65 -4.92 -17.19 10.20
CA ALA A 65 -5.30 -17.67 8.87
C ALA A 65 -5.45 -16.50 7.86
N CYS A 66 -6.07 -15.39 8.26
CA CYS A 66 -6.17 -14.20 7.41
C CYS A 66 -4.78 -13.62 7.06
N VAL A 67 -3.84 -13.56 8.01
CA VAL A 67 -2.47 -13.08 7.76
C VAL A 67 -1.73 -13.99 6.79
N LEU A 68 -1.86 -15.30 6.94
CA LEU A 68 -1.26 -16.27 6.01
C LEU A 68 -1.88 -16.14 4.61
N ALA A 69 -3.21 -15.99 4.51
CA ALA A 69 -3.90 -15.75 3.25
C ALA A 69 -3.43 -14.45 2.58
N ALA A 70 -3.26 -13.37 3.34
CA ALA A 70 -2.71 -12.12 2.83
C ALA A 70 -1.29 -12.30 2.29
N ALA A 71 -0.44 -13.06 2.98
CA ALA A 71 0.91 -13.39 2.50
C ALA A 71 0.88 -14.21 1.20
N VAL A 72 -0.06 -15.14 1.07
CA VAL A 72 -0.28 -15.90 -0.18
C VAL A 72 -0.75 -14.96 -1.30
N CYS A 73 -1.72 -14.09 -1.03
CA CYS A 73 -2.20 -13.08 -1.99
C CYS A 73 -1.07 -12.15 -2.45
N ALA A 74 -0.17 -11.72 -1.55
CA ALA A 74 0.98 -10.89 -1.89
C ALA A 74 1.98 -11.59 -2.83
N ARG A 75 2.10 -12.93 -2.74
CA ARG A 75 2.91 -13.72 -3.67
C ARG A 75 2.21 -13.98 -4.99
N LEU A 76 0.90 -14.23 -4.97
CA LEU A 76 0.10 -14.52 -6.16
C LEU A 76 -0.12 -13.27 -7.02
N PHE A 77 -0.41 -12.14 -6.39
CA PHE A 77 -0.61 -10.84 -7.02
C PHE A 77 0.61 -9.96 -6.78
N ARG A 78 1.71 -10.23 -7.49
CA ARG A 78 2.95 -9.45 -7.35
C ARG A 78 2.69 -7.95 -7.56
N PRO A 79 3.44 -7.07 -6.85
CA PRO A 79 3.36 -5.62 -7.05
C PRO A 79 3.53 -5.27 -8.53
N LYS A 80 2.47 -4.71 -9.13
CA LYS A 80 2.47 -4.31 -10.54
C LYS A 80 3.24 -3.02 -10.81
N ARG A 81 3.62 -2.28 -9.76
CA ARG A 81 4.48 -1.10 -9.85
C ARG A 81 5.89 -1.54 -10.18
N THR A 82 6.23 -1.57 -11.47
CA THR A 82 7.61 -1.57 -11.92
C THR A 82 8.15 -0.16 -11.71
N PHE A 83 8.83 0.10 -10.60
CA PHE A 83 9.78 1.21 -10.54
C PHE A 83 10.99 0.78 -11.36
N GLY A 84 10.88 0.86 -12.68
CA GLY A 84 12.01 0.60 -13.54
C GLY A 84 13.06 1.66 -13.25
N ALA A 85 14.28 1.26 -12.88
CA ALA A 85 15.44 2.14 -13.00
C ALA A 85 15.59 2.65 -14.46
N GLU A 86 15.00 1.95 -15.43
CA GLU A 86 14.81 2.32 -16.84
C GLU A 86 13.81 3.47 -17.06
N GLN A 87 12.96 3.83 -16.09
CA GLN A 87 12.19 5.08 -16.07
C GLN A 87 12.83 6.15 -15.17
N ALA A 88 14.15 6.08 -14.97
CA ALA A 88 14.90 7.33 -14.90
C ALA A 88 14.75 8.01 -16.26
N ALA A 89 13.58 8.60 -16.52
CA ALA A 89 13.46 9.74 -17.41
C ALA A 89 14.65 10.61 -17.05
N ASP A 90 15.47 10.90 -18.07
CA ASP A 90 16.68 11.68 -17.93
C ASP A 90 16.43 12.76 -16.88
N ARG A 91 17.09 12.63 -15.72
CA ARG A 91 16.72 13.39 -14.53
C ARG A 91 16.73 14.87 -14.85
N GLU A 92 17.63 15.27 -15.75
CA GLU A 92 17.73 16.61 -16.29
C GLU A 92 16.49 17.00 -17.11
N ALA A 93 15.99 16.14 -18.00
CA ALA A 93 14.75 16.37 -18.74
C ALA A 93 13.51 16.42 -17.83
N ALA A 94 13.44 15.57 -16.82
CA ALA A 94 12.35 15.57 -15.85
C ALA A 94 12.37 16.84 -14.98
N LEU A 95 13.55 17.28 -14.54
CA LEU A 95 13.73 18.54 -13.82
C LEU A 95 13.38 19.74 -14.72
N ALA A 96 13.84 19.76 -15.96
CA ALA A 96 13.53 20.84 -16.92
C ALA A 96 12.01 20.95 -17.20
N GLU A 97 11.30 19.82 -17.26
CA GLU A 97 9.84 19.84 -17.41
C GLU A 97 9.13 20.36 -16.15
N LEU A 98 9.63 20.02 -14.95
CA LEU A 98 9.11 20.58 -13.70
C LEU A 98 9.38 22.09 -13.59
N GLU A 99 10.55 22.55 -14.01
CA GLU A 99 10.87 23.98 -14.11
C GLU A 99 9.93 24.69 -15.09
N ARG A 100 9.62 24.06 -16.24
CA ARG A 100 8.66 24.58 -17.23
C ARG A 100 7.23 24.67 -16.67
N LEU A 101 6.83 23.74 -15.81
CA LEU A 101 5.54 23.73 -15.11
C LEU A 101 5.50 24.72 -13.92
N GLY A 102 6.59 25.45 -13.66
CA GLY A 102 6.67 26.50 -12.65
C GLY A 102 7.08 25.98 -11.26
N GLY A 103 7.66 24.79 -11.16
CA GLY A 103 8.18 24.24 -9.90
C GLY A 103 9.68 24.44 -9.78
N THR A 104 10.16 25.64 -9.45
CA THR A 104 11.56 25.87 -9.11
C THR A 104 11.75 25.99 -7.60
N ALA A 105 12.95 25.75 -7.09
CA ALA A 105 13.29 26.02 -5.68
C ALA A 105 13.02 27.48 -5.28
N GLU A 106 13.09 28.40 -6.25
CA GLU A 106 12.77 29.82 -6.09
C GLU A 106 11.26 30.02 -5.91
N THR A 107 10.41 29.27 -6.65
CA THR A 107 8.95 29.27 -6.44
C THR A 107 8.57 28.85 -5.01
N PHE A 108 9.31 27.91 -4.40
CA PHE A 108 9.11 27.56 -2.99
C PHE A 108 9.46 28.70 -2.04
N ALA A 109 10.51 29.48 -2.35
CA ALA A 109 10.90 30.65 -1.56
C ALA A 109 9.86 31.77 -1.64
N GLU A 110 9.08 31.85 -2.72
CA GLU A 110 8.01 32.85 -2.91
C GLU A 110 6.69 32.50 -2.22
N LEU A 111 6.51 31.27 -1.71
CA LEU A 111 5.28 30.86 -1.00
C LEU A 111 5.02 31.73 0.25
N PRO A 112 3.75 31.92 0.68
CA PRO A 112 3.48 32.62 1.93
C PRO A 112 4.14 31.91 3.14
N PRO A 113 4.60 32.65 4.16
CA PRO A 113 5.27 32.07 5.34
C PRO A 113 4.46 30.97 6.03
N ARG A 114 3.13 31.12 6.04
CA ARG A 114 2.19 30.14 6.59
C ARG A 114 2.22 28.81 5.82
N VAL A 115 2.25 28.86 4.49
CA VAL A 115 2.27 27.65 3.64
C VAL A 115 3.60 26.91 3.80
N ARG A 116 4.72 27.62 3.90
CA ARG A 116 6.03 26.99 4.18
C ARG A 116 6.06 26.29 5.54
N ALA A 117 5.45 26.89 6.56
CA ALA A 117 5.36 26.28 7.89
C ALA A 117 4.51 24.98 7.87
N GLU A 118 3.37 25.00 7.18
CA GLU A 118 2.52 23.80 7.01
C GLU A 118 3.25 22.69 6.24
N MET A 119 3.96 23.04 5.16
CA MET A 119 4.74 22.07 4.40
C MET A 119 5.91 21.47 5.20
N ALA A 120 6.53 22.26 6.08
CA ALA A 120 7.58 21.79 6.99
C ALA A 120 7.00 20.84 8.06
N GLU A 121 5.82 21.15 8.61
CA GLU A 121 5.11 20.28 9.56
C GLU A 121 4.72 18.93 8.94
N LEU A 122 4.37 18.93 7.65
CA LEU A 122 4.06 17.72 6.87
C LEU A 122 5.30 16.96 6.37
N GLY A 123 6.52 17.44 6.65
CA GLY A 123 7.77 16.81 6.22
C GLY A 123 8.01 16.88 4.70
N LEU A 124 7.35 17.80 4.01
CA LEU A 124 7.45 17.96 2.54
C LEU A 124 8.62 18.86 2.13
N VAL A 125 9.23 19.57 3.08
CA VAL A 125 10.44 20.36 2.86
C VAL A 125 11.64 19.48 3.20
N ARG A 126 12.44 19.13 2.19
CA ARG A 126 13.76 18.54 2.42
C ARG A 126 14.63 19.64 3.03
N GLU A 127 15.08 19.46 4.27
CA GLU A 127 16.15 20.28 4.83
C GLU A 127 17.36 20.07 3.90
N THR A 128 17.60 21.03 3.01
CA THR A 128 18.79 21.05 2.19
C THR A 128 19.96 21.27 3.14
N ALA A 129 20.53 20.19 3.65
CA ALA A 129 21.85 20.21 4.26
C ALA A 129 22.78 20.96 3.28
N PRO A 130 23.59 21.91 3.76
CA PRO A 130 24.43 22.72 2.88
C PRO A 130 25.35 21.79 2.11
N GLU A 131 25.40 21.96 0.78
CA GLU A 131 26.38 21.29 -0.06
C GLU A 131 27.78 21.52 0.52
N VAL A 132 28.42 20.43 0.95
CA VAL A 132 29.84 20.43 1.25
C VAL A 132 30.56 20.55 -0.08
N ARG A 133 30.92 21.80 -0.43
CA ARG A 133 31.87 22.12 -1.48
C ARG A 133 33.23 21.54 -1.08
N ALA A 134 33.70 20.54 -1.82
CA ALA A 134 35.08 20.07 -1.82
C ALA A 134 35.78 20.59 -3.09
#